data_AF-A0A1Q3DI53-F1
#
_entry.id   AF-A0A1Q3DI53-F1
#
_cell.length_a   1.000
_cell.length_b   1.000
_cell.length_c   1.000
_cell.angle_alpha   90.00
_cell.angle_beta   90.00
_cell.angle_gamma   90.00
#
_symmetry.space_group_name_H-M   'P 1'
#
loop_
_entity.id
_entity.type
_entity.pdbx_description
1 polymer ?
#
loop_
_entity_poly.entity_id
_entity_poly.type
_entity_poly.pdbx_seq_one_letter_code
_entity_poly.pdbx_strand_id
1 'polypeptide(L)'
;MVRSKLAAKKKAASSSQPTKSAKKQRLEIREPSPDPALQSDYESEEQVLLRNVVFVDKRVIGGRNIDLDFCSSEFSFVSWLDDLHLLPLVQDSDPFYIKLVKEFYSNLRMVSSPNEEFALSSSVKGERIYLNARILASILHIPHTGLYVFEHKKWTEVEGFHTNQILSLLYPNDPNVHPNMALTTNRLSVDHRLLHHLIVHQILPTGGGYAKLSRMQVFLMWCILSKIEFCFPLLMLKTMVRAFSQKKSVLPFGSILTKVFLHHQIRLEGEIATKLKKEDTYNKSTLNRMGWKKQEGIWTYCPKVDQGPRIAIEEQEENLPWEAHGEPVPAQSQAQGTSSSTDFDRVIEFMRTKFDSMQVLLEEKFEQVNSRLTNLEKDHVTIHSDFDNIDDTIYYDLKVIRRRLKRMERKLADSKTIDGCEETSGDKSDSDAPSAAS
;
A
#
# COMPACT_ATOMS: atom_id res chain seq x y z
N MET A 1 44.89 -65.59 -22.64
CA MET A 1 45.46 -64.49 -23.46
C MET A 1 45.96 -63.39 -22.52
N VAL A 2 47.28 -63.28 -22.38
CA VAL A 2 48.10 -62.08 -22.73
C VAL A 2 47.79 -60.85 -21.86
N ARG A 3 48.52 -60.66 -20.75
CA ARG A 3 49.60 -59.64 -20.49
C ARG A 3 49.10 -58.19 -20.58
N SER A 4 49.25 -57.35 -19.54
CA SER A 4 50.47 -56.56 -19.24
C SER A 4 50.31 -55.92 -17.84
N LYS A 5 51.22 -56.08 -16.85
CA LYS A 5 52.48 -55.32 -16.56
C LYS A 5 52.23 -53.81 -16.33
N LEU A 6 52.76 -53.08 -15.34
CA LEU A 6 53.93 -53.17 -14.45
C LEU A 6 53.78 -52.07 -13.36
N ALA A 7 54.07 -52.35 -12.08
CA ALA A 7 55.20 -51.79 -11.29
C ALA A 7 54.86 -50.52 -10.48
N ALA A 8 55.42 -50.19 -9.30
CA ALA A 8 56.19 -50.88 -8.27
C ALA A 8 56.56 -49.86 -7.16
N LYS A 9 56.55 -50.31 -5.89
CA LYS A 9 57.48 -49.96 -4.76
C LYS A 9 57.40 -48.54 -4.15
N LYS A 10 57.60 -48.30 -2.85
CA LYS A 10 58.20 -49.00 -1.68
C LYS A 10 57.67 -48.30 -0.39
N LYS A 11 57.25 -49.01 0.67
CA LYS A 11 57.96 -49.26 1.98
C LYS A 11 58.42 -47.98 2.72
N ALA A 12 58.29 -47.79 4.05
CA ALA A 12 57.87 -48.61 5.19
C ALA A 12 57.74 -47.72 6.46
N ALA A 13 56.97 -48.21 7.46
CA ALA A 13 57.18 -48.30 8.94
C ALA A 13 58.05 -47.24 9.68
N SER A 14 57.89 -46.89 10.97
CA SER A 14 57.01 -47.27 12.10
C SER A 14 57.44 -46.39 13.31
N SER A 15 56.48 -46.05 14.18
CA SER A 15 56.54 -45.77 15.64
C SER A 15 57.89 -45.74 16.39
N SER A 16 58.14 -44.71 17.21
CA SER A 16 58.28 -44.79 18.70
C SER A 16 58.69 -43.46 19.37
N GLN A 17 58.05 -43.11 20.50
CA GLN A 17 58.33 -41.98 21.44
C GLN A 17 59.60 -42.20 22.33
N PRO A 18 59.86 -41.47 23.45
CA PRO A 18 60.20 -40.03 23.63
C PRO A 18 61.45 -39.79 24.55
N THR A 19 61.92 -38.55 24.72
CA THR A 19 62.44 -38.01 26.03
C THR A 19 62.53 -36.47 26.06
N LYS A 20 62.35 -35.92 27.28
CA LYS A 20 62.25 -34.51 27.76
C LYS A 20 63.59 -33.76 27.59
N SER A 21 63.73 -32.42 27.55
CA SER A 21 63.22 -31.36 28.45
C SER A 21 63.64 -29.95 27.96
N ALA A 22 62.81 -28.91 28.20
CA ALA A 22 63.15 -27.64 28.91
C ALA A 22 62.28 -26.43 28.49
N LYS A 23 61.33 -26.10 29.39
CA LYS A 23 60.73 -24.79 29.76
C LYS A 23 60.80 -23.58 28.80
N LYS A 24 59.62 -23.14 28.34
CA LYS A 24 59.24 -21.71 28.31
C LYS A 24 57.73 -21.57 28.55
N GLN A 25 57.38 -20.74 29.53
CA GLN A 25 56.02 -20.48 30.02
C GLN A 25 55.11 -19.92 28.92
N ARG A 26 53.89 -20.44 28.82
CA ARG A 26 52.75 -19.74 28.22
C ARG A 26 51.52 -20.02 29.10
N LEU A 27 50.92 -18.93 29.57
CA LEU A 27 49.79 -18.88 30.49
C LEU A 27 48.58 -19.65 29.96
N GLU A 28 48.07 -20.59 30.75
CA GLU A 28 46.73 -21.14 30.60
C GLU A 28 45.72 -20.12 31.12
N ILE A 29 44.85 -19.61 30.24
CA ILE A 29 43.62 -18.96 30.65
C ILE A 29 42.57 -20.08 30.71
N ARG A 30 42.20 -20.41 31.94
CA ARG A 30 41.07 -21.26 32.31
C ARG A 30 39.79 -20.62 31.76
N GLU A 31 39.16 -21.27 30.79
CA GLU A 31 37.80 -20.91 30.34
C GLU A 31 36.81 -21.13 31.51
N PRO A 32 35.98 -20.13 31.85
CA PRO A 32 34.94 -20.31 32.85
C PRO A 32 33.76 -21.08 32.27
N SER A 33 33.23 -21.99 33.09
CA SER A 33 31.99 -22.74 32.88
C SER A 33 30.82 -21.80 32.54
N PRO A 34 29.87 -22.19 31.67
CA PRO A 34 28.75 -21.33 31.32
C PRO A 34 27.76 -21.22 32.48
N ASP A 35 27.53 -20.00 32.95
CA ASP A 35 26.47 -19.67 33.91
C ASP A 35 25.11 -19.77 33.21
N PRO A 36 24.11 -20.47 33.78
CA PRO A 36 22.80 -20.67 33.18
C PRO A 36 21.91 -19.45 33.41
N ALA A 37 22.20 -18.35 32.72
CA ALA A 37 21.38 -17.14 32.75
C ALA A 37 21.51 -16.33 31.46
N LEU A 38 21.41 -17.01 30.31
CA LEU A 38 21.20 -16.39 29.00
C LEU A 38 20.21 -17.25 28.19
N GLN A 39 19.00 -17.41 28.74
CA GLN A 39 17.81 -17.46 27.90
C GLN A 39 17.39 -16.01 27.69
N SER A 40 18.06 -15.32 26.75
CA SER A 40 17.53 -14.08 26.24
C SER A 40 16.34 -14.44 25.36
N ASP A 41 15.16 -14.18 25.92
CA ASP A 41 13.87 -14.15 25.27
C ASP A 41 14.00 -13.47 23.91
N TYR A 42 14.01 -14.27 22.84
CA TYR A 42 13.76 -13.77 21.50
C TYR A 42 12.30 -13.33 21.48
N GLU A 43 12.18 -12.02 21.44
CA GLU A 43 10.99 -11.20 21.34
C GLU A 43 9.82 -11.90 20.68
N SER A 44 8.80 -12.09 21.52
CA SER A 44 7.40 -12.33 21.18
C SER A 44 7.03 -11.65 19.86
N GLU A 45 6.68 -12.47 18.88
CA GLU A 45 5.84 -12.04 17.76
C GLU A 45 4.66 -11.24 18.33
N GLU A 46 4.55 -9.95 17.97
CA GLU A 46 3.28 -9.23 18.11
C GLU A 46 2.30 -9.84 17.10
N GLN A 47 1.75 -11.00 17.47
CA GLN A 47 0.58 -11.59 16.87
C GLN A 47 -0.60 -10.69 17.23
N VAL A 48 -0.91 -9.71 16.37
CA VAL A 48 -2.28 -9.21 16.29
C VAL A 48 -3.12 -10.31 15.64
N LEU A 49 -3.44 -11.32 16.42
CA LEU A 49 -4.35 -12.40 16.06
C LEU A 49 -5.77 -11.94 16.41
N LEU A 50 -6.34 -11.08 15.57
CA LEU A 50 -7.76 -10.71 15.67
C LEU A 50 -8.60 -11.84 15.09
N ARG A 51 -9.09 -12.72 15.99
CA ARG A 51 -10.00 -13.84 15.72
C ARG A 51 -11.11 -13.55 14.69
N ASN A 52 -10.99 -14.14 13.51
CA ASN A 52 -11.90 -15.02 12.75
C ASN A 52 -13.43 -14.76 12.59
N VAL A 53 -14.06 -13.70 13.12
CA VAL A 53 -15.54 -13.55 12.97
C VAL A 53 -15.97 -12.33 12.12
N VAL A 54 -15.08 -11.37 11.84
CA VAL A 54 -15.50 -10.09 11.23
C VAL A 54 -15.69 -10.15 9.70
N PHE A 55 -15.21 -11.19 9.02
CA PHE A 55 -15.21 -11.27 7.54
C PHE A 55 -16.33 -12.11 6.94
N VAL A 56 -17.01 -12.94 7.74
CA VAL A 56 -18.09 -13.80 7.23
C VAL A 56 -19.23 -12.95 6.65
N ASP A 57 -19.55 -11.83 7.28
CA ASP A 57 -20.65 -10.96 6.86
C ASP A 57 -20.25 -9.92 5.81
N LYS A 58 -18.95 -9.77 5.49
CA LYS A 58 -18.52 -8.79 4.49
C LYS A 58 -18.75 -9.32 3.08
N ARG A 59 -19.45 -8.52 2.27
CA ARG A 59 -19.65 -8.77 0.83
C ARG A 59 -18.34 -8.62 0.07
N VAL A 60 -18.05 -9.55 -0.85
CA VAL A 60 -16.94 -9.47 -1.81
C VAL A 60 -17.42 -8.77 -3.08
N ILE A 61 -16.67 -7.77 -3.55
CA ILE A 61 -16.89 -7.12 -4.85
C ILE A 61 -15.95 -7.76 -5.86
N GLY A 62 -16.53 -8.44 -6.86
CA GLY A 62 -15.79 -9.07 -7.95
C GLY A 62 -15.13 -8.08 -8.91
N GLY A 63 -15.73 -6.90 -9.09
CA GLY A 63 -15.33 -5.93 -10.11
C GLY A 63 -16.38 -5.82 -11.21
N ARG A 64 -16.08 -5.04 -12.25
CA ARG A 64 -16.90 -4.92 -13.46
C ARG A 64 -15.99 -4.81 -14.67
N ASN A 65 -16.49 -5.25 -15.82
CA ASN A 65 -15.74 -5.20 -17.08
C ASN A 65 -16.47 -4.41 -18.16
N ILE A 66 -15.77 -4.08 -19.25
CA ILE A 66 -16.34 -3.40 -20.42
C ILE A 66 -16.42 -4.36 -21.61
N ASP A 67 -17.49 -4.23 -22.39
CA ASP A 67 -17.53 -4.76 -23.74
C ASP A 67 -16.71 -3.79 -24.62
N LEU A 68 -15.46 -4.15 -24.92
CA LEU A 68 -14.52 -3.22 -25.57
C LEU A 68 -15.00 -2.78 -26.95
N ASP A 69 -15.51 -3.70 -27.77
CA ASP A 69 -15.97 -3.42 -29.13
C ASP A 69 -17.14 -2.43 -29.11
N PHE A 70 -18.11 -2.70 -28.24
CA PHE A 70 -19.23 -1.79 -28.04
C PHE A 70 -18.77 -0.44 -27.47
N CYS A 71 -18.01 -0.45 -26.37
CA CYS A 71 -17.67 0.78 -25.66
C CYS A 71 -16.73 1.69 -26.45
N SER A 72 -15.75 1.14 -27.18
CA SER A 72 -14.81 1.93 -27.97
C SER A 72 -15.46 2.63 -29.17
N SER A 73 -16.53 2.04 -29.72
CA SER A 73 -17.29 2.62 -30.83
C SER A 73 -18.29 3.70 -30.40
N GLU A 74 -18.73 3.67 -29.14
CA GLU A 74 -19.83 4.50 -28.63
C GLU A 74 -19.36 5.60 -27.66
N PHE A 75 -18.20 5.43 -27.01
CA PHE A 75 -17.77 6.26 -25.89
C PHE A 75 -16.27 6.59 -25.93
N SER A 76 -15.95 7.82 -25.51
CA SER A 76 -14.59 8.34 -25.43
C SER A 76 -13.84 7.85 -24.19
N PHE A 77 -14.54 7.38 -23.14
CA PHE A 77 -13.83 6.97 -21.91
C PHE A 77 -12.84 5.83 -22.12
N VAL A 78 -13.05 4.99 -23.15
CA VAL A 78 -12.13 3.90 -23.49
C VAL A 78 -10.77 4.44 -23.90
N SER A 79 -10.70 5.50 -24.71
CA SER A 79 -9.41 6.09 -25.10
C SER A 79 -8.68 6.70 -23.92
N TRP A 80 -9.40 7.28 -22.94
CA TRP A 80 -8.77 7.83 -21.73
C TRP A 80 -8.13 6.74 -20.86
N LEU A 81 -8.73 5.54 -20.82
CA LEU A 81 -8.16 4.39 -20.13
C LEU A 81 -6.95 3.83 -20.88
N ASP A 82 -7.01 3.81 -22.21
CA ASP A 82 -5.91 3.35 -23.06
C ASP A 82 -4.67 4.25 -22.96
N ASP A 83 -4.87 5.57 -22.91
CA ASP A 83 -3.81 6.58 -22.69
C ASP A 83 -2.99 6.32 -21.41
N LEU A 84 -3.55 5.62 -20.42
CA LEU A 84 -2.90 5.26 -19.15
C LEU A 84 -2.63 3.76 -19.00
N HIS A 85 -2.79 2.98 -20.08
CA HIS A 85 -2.61 1.54 -20.10
C HIS A 85 -3.47 0.79 -19.05
N LEU A 86 -4.71 1.25 -18.86
CA LEU A 86 -5.67 0.67 -17.90
C LEU A 86 -6.65 -0.31 -18.53
N LEU A 87 -6.61 -0.53 -19.84
CA LEU A 87 -7.48 -1.51 -20.50
C LEU A 87 -7.39 -2.92 -19.92
N PRO A 88 -6.20 -3.48 -19.58
CA PRO A 88 -6.11 -4.80 -18.96
C PRO A 88 -6.94 -4.90 -17.68
N LEU A 89 -7.00 -3.83 -16.90
CA LEU A 89 -7.73 -3.79 -15.63
C LEU A 89 -9.25 -3.85 -15.80
N VAL A 90 -9.79 -3.34 -16.92
CA VAL A 90 -11.25 -3.23 -17.16
C VAL A 90 -11.79 -4.26 -18.15
N GLN A 91 -10.91 -5.04 -18.79
CA GLN A 91 -11.30 -6.16 -19.67
C GLN A 91 -11.38 -7.49 -18.93
N ASP A 92 -10.77 -7.57 -17.75
CA ASP A 92 -10.73 -8.78 -16.95
C ASP A 92 -12.13 -9.27 -16.55
N SER A 93 -12.41 -10.52 -16.91
CA SER A 93 -13.68 -11.21 -16.61
C SER A 93 -13.48 -12.46 -15.76
N ASP A 94 -12.34 -12.54 -15.07
CA ASP A 94 -11.96 -13.71 -14.30
C ASP A 94 -12.98 -14.02 -13.20
N PRO A 95 -13.31 -15.30 -12.97
CA PRO A 95 -14.10 -15.66 -11.82
C PRO A 95 -13.35 -15.32 -10.53
N PHE A 96 -14.11 -15.12 -9.45
CA PHE A 96 -13.55 -14.91 -8.12
C PHE A 96 -14.04 -15.92 -7.11
N TYR A 97 -13.21 -16.21 -6.11
CA TYR A 97 -13.44 -17.26 -5.14
C TYR A 97 -13.69 -16.65 -3.77
N ILE A 98 -14.96 -16.48 -3.40
CA ILE A 98 -15.37 -15.73 -2.20
C ILE A 98 -14.67 -16.23 -0.94
N LYS A 99 -14.56 -17.56 -0.78
CA LYS A 99 -13.90 -18.18 0.36
C LYS A 99 -12.43 -17.81 0.46
N LEU A 100 -11.69 -17.93 -0.65
CA LEU A 100 -10.27 -17.58 -0.71
C LEU A 100 -10.02 -16.09 -0.52
N VAL A 101 -10.89 -15.24 -1.07
CA VAL A 101 -10.83 -13.79 -0.85
C VAL A 101 -11.01 -13.47 0.64
N LYS A 102 -12.00 -14.06 1.30
CA LYS A 102 -12.22 -13.85 2.74
C LYS A 102 -11.03 -14.37 3.57
N GLU A 103 -10.45 -15.51 3.20
CA GLU A 103 -9.24 -16.04 3.83
C GLU A 103 -8.05 -15.09 3.67
N PHE A 104 -7.83 -14.57 2.45
CA PHE A 104 -6.80 -13.58 2.17
C PHE A 104 -6.93 -12.34 3.07
N TYR A 105 -8.14 -11.78 3.20
CA TYR A 105 -8.38 -10.62 4.05
C TYR A 105 -8.27 -10.93 5.55
N SER A 106 -8.67 -12.12 5.97
CA SER A 106 -8.56 -12.54 7.37
C SER A 106 -7.11 -12.67 7.82
N ASN A 107 -6.22 -13.03 6.89
CA ASN A 107 -4.79 -13.19 7.14
C ASN A 107 -3.95 -11.97 6.69
N LEU A 108 -4.58 -10.87 6.27
CA LEU A 108 -3.90 -9.71 5.72
C LEU A 108 -3.08 -8.97 6.79
N ARG A 109 -1.82 -8.72 6.49
CA ARG A 109 -0.88 -7.98 7.34
C ARG A 109 -0.15 -6.92 6.52
N MET A 110 0.08 -5.76 7.11
CA MET A 110 0.96 -4.75 6.52
C MET A 110 2.40 -5.15 6.81
N VAL A 111 3.23 -5.18 5.77
CA VAL A 111 4.67 -5.32 5.91
C VAL A 111 5.23 -3.91 5.82
N SER A 112 5.60 -3.35 6.96
CA SER A 112 6.26 -2.04 7.04
C SER A 112 7.61 -2.21 7.70
N SER A 113 8.67 -2.16 6.90
CA SER A 113 10.02 -1.88 7.38
C SER A 113 10.38 -0.43 7.01
N PRO A 114 11.23 0.26 7.80
CA PRO A 114 11.49 1.70 7.62
C PRO A 114 12.04 2.09 6.24
N ASN A 115 12.58 1.12 5.49
CA ASN A 115 13.29 1.35 4.23
C ASN A 115 12.72 0.55 3.03
N GLU A 116 11.62 -0.18 3.19
CA GLU A 116 11.01 -0.91 2.07
C GLU A 116 9.74 -0.24 1.55
N GLU A 117 9.47 -0.48 0.27
CA GLU A 117 8.22 -0.08 -0.36
C GLU A 117 7.03 -0.72 0.38
N PHE A 118 5.93 0.03 0.45
CA PHE A 118 4.70 -0.46 1.08
C PHE A 118 4.26 -1.80 0.46
N ALA A 119 4.16 -2.82 1.31
CA ALA A 119 3.78 -4.16 0.90
C ALA A 119 2.76 -4.78 1.88
N LEU A 120 2.04 -5.76 1.36
CA LEU A 120 1.09 -6.59 2.11
C LEU A 120 1.60 -8.02 2.13
N SER A 121 1.33 -8.71 3.23
CA SER A 121 1.47 -10.15 3.31
C SER A 121 0.14 -10.78 3.71
N SER A 122 -0.10 -12.00 3.26
CA SER A 122 -1.25 -12.80 3.65
C SER A 122 -0.92 -14.29 3.51
N SER A 123 -1.82 -15.16 3.94
CA SER A 123 -1.74 -16.59 3.64
C SER A 123 -3.11 -17.13 3.23
N VAL A 124 -3.11 -17.99 2.22
CA VAL A 124 -4.32 -18.65 1.70
C VAL A 124 -3.96 -20.09 1.38
N LYS A 125 -4.75 -21.05 1.89
CA LYS A 125 -4.49 -22.49 1.78
C LYS A 125 -3.08 -22.89 2.26
N GLY A 126 -2.54 -22.18 3.24
CA GLY A 126 -1.21 -22.41 3.80
C GLY A 126 -0.05 -21.82 2.98
N GLU A 127 -0.31 -21.29 1.78
CA GLU A 127 0.70 -20.61 0.98
C GLU A 127 0.84 -19.15 1.40
N ARG A 128 2.07 -18.61 1.41
CA ARG A 128 2.34 -17.22 1.75
C ARG A 128 2.27 -16.33 0.51
N ILE A 129 1.49 -15.27 0.60
CA ILE A 129 1.38 -14.23 -0.42
C ILE A 129 2.14 -13.00 0.08
N TYR A 130 3.01 -12.46 -0.78
CA TYR A 130 3.67 -11.18 -0.59
C TYR A 130 3.36 -10.29 -1.79
N LEU A 131 2.85 -9.09 -1.54
CA LEU A 131 2.31 -8.22 -2.56
C LEU A 131 2.74 -6.77 -2.33
N ASN A 132 3.60 -6.25 -3.21
CA ASN A 132 3.90 -4.82 -3.30
C ASN A 132 3.35 -4.25 -4.62
N ALA A 133 3.48 -2.93 -4.82
CA ALA A 133 2.91 -2.26 -5.98
C ALA A 133 3.48 -2.80 -7.31
N ARG A 134 4.78 -3.16 -7.33
CA ARG A 134 5.46 -3.70 -8.52
C ARG A 134 4.94 -5.08 -8.90
N ILE A 135 4.80 -5.98 -7.91
CA ILE A 135 4.26 -7.34 -8.12
C ILE A 135 2.82 -7.24 -8.61
N LEU A 136 2.00 -6.41 -7.97
CA LEU A 136 0.60 -6.24 -8.37
C LEU A 136 0.48 -5.68 -9.79
N ALA A 137 1.29 -4.68 -10.17
CA ALA A 137 1.37 -4.19 -11.54
C ALA A 137 1.76 -5.27 -12.54
N SER A 138 2.75 -6.10 -12.21
CA SER A 138 3.19 -7.20 -13.07
C SER A 138 2.08 -8.23 -13.30
N ILE A 139 1.28 -8.54 -12.27
CA ILE A 139 0.15 -9.46 -12.36
C ILE A 139 -0.99 -8.88 -13.22
N LEU A 140 -1.22 -7.57 -13.12
CA LEU A 140 -2.31 -6.88 -13.78
C LEU A 140 -1.94 -6.30 -15.15
N HIS A 141 -0.66 -6.32 -15.51
CA HIS A 141 -0.12 -5.68 -16.72
C HIS A 141 -0.46 -4.19 -16.81
N ILE A 142 -0.34 -3.46 -15.69
CA ILE A 142 -0.57 -2.00 -15.61
C ILE A 142 0.67 -1.26 -15.07
N PRO A 143 0.80 0.05 -15.31
CA PRO A 143 1.88 0.85 -14.73
C PRO A 143 1.86 0.88 -13.20
N HIS A 144 3.04 0.96 -12.58
CA HIS A 144 3.22 1.18 -11.13
C HIS A 144 3.96 2.48 -10.79
N THR A 145 4.23 3.31 -11.80
CA THR A 145 4.88 4.61 -11.65
C THR A 145 3.84 5.73 -11.69
N GLY A 146 4.29 6.96 -11.46
CA GLY A 146 3.45 8.14 -11.49
C GLY A 146 3.05 8.63 -10.10
N LEU A 147 2.14 9.60 -10.09
CA LEU A 147 1.63 10.25 -8.89
C LEU A 147 0.95 9.23 -7.98
N TYR A 148 1.13 9.37 -6.67
CA TYR A 148 0.36 8.62 -5.69
C TYR A 148 -0.20 9.57 -4.63
N VAL A 149 -1.51 9.49 -4.43
CA VAL A 149 -2.24 10.19 -3.38
C VAL A 149 -3.31 9.25 -2.84
N PHE A 150 -3.53 9.26 -1.53
CA PHE A 150 -4.60 8.53 -0.89
C PHE A 150 -5.23 9.37 0.22
N GLU A 151 -6.05 10.35 -0.19
CA GLU A 151 -6.73 11.28 0.71
C GLU A 151 -8.25 11.27 0.42
N HIS A 152 -9.05 11.18 1.47
CA HIS A 152 -10.51 11.09 1.37
C HIS A 152 -11.24 12.27 2.02
N LYS A 153 -10.60 12.96 2.96
CA LYS A 153 -11.20 14.00 3.80
C LYS A 153 -11.03 15.38 3.20
N LYS A 154 -9.91 15.65 2.53
CA LYS A 154 -9.60 16.98 1.96
C LYS A 154 -9.43 16.90 0.46
N TRP A 155 -9.43 18.07 -0.19
CA TRP A 155 -9.00 18.16 -1.58
C TRP A 155 -7.49 17.93 -1.63
N THR A 156 -7.06 17.18 -2.62
CA THR A 156 -5.65 16.94 -2.87
C THR A 156 -4.97 18.25 -3.26
N GLU A 157 -3.77 18.48 -2.75
CA GLU A 157 -2.92 19.61 -3.13
C GLU A 157 -1.72 19.05 -3.89
N VAL A 158 -1.87 18.92 -5.21
CA VAL A 158 -0.80 18.50 -6.13
C VAL A 158 -0.71 19.51 -7.25
N GLU A 159 0.49 19.73 -7.76
CA GLU A 159 0.75 20.61 -8.90
C GLU A 159 -0.16 20.29 -10.09
N GLY A 160 -0.77 21.32 -10.68
CA GLY A 160 -1.71 21.20 -11.80
C GLY A 160 -3.12 20.75 -11.41
N PHE A 161 -3.37 20.25 -10.20
CA PHE A 161 -4.72 19.90 -9.76
C PHE A 161 -5.46 21.13 -9.22
N HIS A 162 -6.40 21.63 -10.02
CA HIS A 162 -7.29 22.72 -9.62
C HIS A 162 -8.73 22.23 -9.54
N THR A 163 -9.29 22.16 -8.33
CA THR A 163 -10.63 21.62 -8.10
C THR A 163 -11.70 22.29 -8.96
N ASN A 164 -11.67 23.61 -9.12
CA ASN A 164 -12.65 24.32 -9.94
C ASN A 164 -12.57 23.94 -11.43
N GLN A 165 -11.36 23.67 -11.95
CA GLN A 165 -11.19 23.30 -13.36
C GLN A 165 -11.79 21.92 -13.65
N ILE A 166 -11.51 20.91 -12.81
CA ILE A 166 -12.11 19.58 -12.97
C ILE A 166 -13.63 19.63 -12.77
N LEU A 167 -14.12 20.44 -11.83
CA LEU A 167 -15.56 20.58 -11.64
C LEU A 167 -16.25 21.22 -12.86
N SER A 168 -15.66 22.24 -13.47
CA SER A 168 -16.17 22.81 -14.73
C SER A 168 -16.15 21.79 -15.88
N LEU A 169 -15.16 20.91 -15.94
CA LEU A 169 -15.09 19.84 -16.94
C LEU A 169 -16.19 18.77 -16.71
N LEU A 170 -16.43 18.37 -15.47
CA LEU A 170 -17.42 17.35 -15.12
C LEU A 170 -18.86 17.88 -15.18
N TYR A 171 -19.07 19.17 -14.90
CA TYR A 171 -20.37 19.84 -14.82
C TYR A 171 -20.42 21.12 -15.67
N PRO A 172 -20.25 21.03 -17.00
CA PRO A 172 -20.11 22.21 -17.86
C PRO A 172 -21.37 23.12 -17.88
N ASN A 173 -22.53 22.57 -17.51
CA ASN A 173 -23.83 23.26 -17.56
C ASN A 173 -24.31 23.75 -16.18
N ASP A 174 -23.49 23.65 -15.13
CA ASP A 174 -23.88 24.02 -13.77
C ASP A 174 -22.98 25.13 -13.20
N PRO A 175 -23.39 26.42 -13.31
CA PRO A 175 -22.57 27.53 -12.84
C PRO A 175 -22.46 27.60 -11.31
N ASN A 176 -23.26 26.84 -10.57
CA ASN A 176 -23.25 26.83 -9.11
C ASN A 176 -22.38 25.71 -8.53
N VAL A 177 -21.70 24.93 -9.37
CA VAL A 177 -20.81 23.85 -8.94
C VAL A 177 -19.65 24.42 -8.11
N HIS A 178 -19.46 23.96 -6.88
CA HIS A 178 -18.36 24.43 -6.03
C HIS A 178 -17.72 23.31 -5.18
N PRO A 179 -16.42 23.42 -4.81
CA PRO A 179 -15.65 22.37 -4.12
C PRO A 179 -16.24 21.84 -2.80
N ASN A 180 -17.06 22.65 -2.15
CA ASN A 180 -17.67 22.32 -0.85
C ASN A 180 -19.07 21.69 -0.94
N MET A 181 -19.63 21.55 -2.15
CA MET A 181 -20.96 20.96 -2.32
C MET A 181 -20.91 19.43 -2.45
N ALA A 182 -22.06 18.79 -2.25
CA ALA A 182 -22.21 17.38 -2.58
C ALA A 182 -22.27 17.18 -4.10
N LEU A 183 -21.28 16.49 -4.65
CA LEU A 183 -21.17 16.19 -6.08
C LEU A 183 -22.02 14.97 -6.42
N THR A 184 -22.79 15.04 -7.51
CA THR A 184 -23.82 14.03 -7.85
C THR A 184 -23.64 13.50 -9.27
N THR A 185 -23.84 12.20 -9.45
CA THR A 185 -23.54 11.52 -10.73
C THR A 185 -24.62 11.72 -11.81
N ASN A 186 -25.81 12.18 -11.44
CA ASN A 186 -26.92 12.39 -12.36
C ASN A 186 -26.74 13.60 -13.31
N ARG A 187 -25.80 14.50 -13.00
CA ARG A 187 -25.46 15.66 -13.85
C ARG A 187 -24.23 15.41 -14.73
N LEU A 188 -23.59 14.25 -14.62
CA LEU A 188 -22.45 13.87 -15.45
C LEU A 188 -22.91 13.46 -16.86
N SER A 189 -22.04 13.67 -17.85
CA SER A 189 -22.18 13.04 -19.17
C SER A 189 -22.13 11.51 -19.06
N VAL A 190 -22.58 10.82 -20.10
CA VAL A 190 -22.53 9.34 -20.15
C VAL A 190 -21.10 8.83 -19.96
N ASP A 191 -20.11 9.41 -20.65
CA ASP A 191 -18.70 9.06 -20.51
C ASP A 191 -18.17 9.24 -19.09
N HIS A 192 -18.39 10.42 -18.49
CA HIS A 192 -17.94 10.70 -17.13
C HIS A 192 -18.63 9.79 -16.11
N ARG A 193 -19.90 9.46 -16.32
CA ARG A 193 -20.64 8.55 -15.44
C ARG A 193 -20.13 7.11 -15.58
N LEU A 194 -19.86 6.63 -16.78
CA LEU A 194 -19.27 5.30 -17.00
C LEU A 194 -17.86 5.21 -16.42
N LEU A 195 -17.03 6.25 -16.58
CA LEU A 195 -15.72 6.34 -15.96
C LEU A 195 -15.82 6.28 -14.42
N HIS A 196 -16.71 7.08 -13.82
CA HIS A 196 -16.96 7.04 -12.37
C HIS A 196 -17.38 5.64 -11.92
N HIS A 197 -18.30 5.00 -12.65
CA HIS A 197 -18.75 3.64 -12.39
C HIS A 197 -17.60 2.62 -12.45
N LEU A 198 -16.69 2.73 -13.41
CA LEU A 198 -15.49 1.88 -13.45
C LEU A 198 -14.58 2.15 -12.26
N ILE A 199 -14.37 3.40 -11.88
CA ILE A 199 -13.56 3.75 -10.70
C ILE A 199 -14.15 3.11 -9.44
N VAL A 200 -15.45 3.22 -9.20
CA VAL A 200 -16.08 2.73 -7.95
C VAL A 200 -16.33 1.23 -7.88
N HIS A 201 -16.13 0.51 -8.99
CA HIS A 201 -16.25 -0.96 -9.02
C HIS A 201 -14.91 -1.67 -9.22
N GLN A 202 -13.97 -1.07 -9.96
CA GLN A 202 -12.74 -1.73 -10.38
C GLN A 202 -11.47 -1.15 -9.71
N ILE A 203 -11.37 0.18 -9.56
CA ILE A 203 -10.13 0.84 -9.11
C ILE A 203 -10.16 1.14 -7.61
N LEU A 204 -11.24 1.77 -7.15
CA LEU A 204 -11.47 2.16 -5.77
C LEU A 204 -12.85 1.67 -5.33
N PRO A 205 -13.03 0.35 -5.11
CA PRO A 205 -14.34 -0.19 -4.84
C PRO A 205 -14.95 0.36 -3.55
N THR A 206 -16.21 0.76 -3.62
CA THR A 206 -16.96 1.28 -2.47
C THR A 206 -18.26 0.48 -2.26
N GLY A 207 -18.57 0.23 -0.98
CA GLY A 207 -19.75 -0.55 -0.57
C GLY A 207 -21.00 0.29 -0.29
N GLY A 208 -21.00 1.58 -0.61
CA GLY A 208 -22.13 2.48 -0.43
C GLY A 208 -22.71 2.92 -1.78
N GLY A 209 -23.81 3.68 -1.75
CA GLY A 209 -24.49 4.14 -2.96
C GLY A 209 -23.61 4.99 -3.88
N TYR A 210 -23.83 4.83 -5.19
CA TYR A 210 -23.02 5.43 -6.27
C TYR A 210 -23.58 6.76 -6.79
N ALA A 211 -24.55 7.35 -6.09
CA ALA A 211 -25.19 8.60 -6.49
C ALA A 211 -24.31 9.85 -6.30
N LYS A 212 -23.28 9.76 -5.44
CA LYS A 212 -22.39 10.86 -5.08
C LYS A 212 -20.94 10.54 -5.42
N LEU A 213 -20.16 11.59 -5.71
CA LEU A 213 -18.72 11.47 -5.91
C LEU A 213 -17.97 11.89 -4.66
N SER A 214 -17.00 11.06 -4.24
CA SER A 214 -16.02 11.47 -3.24
C SER A 214 -14.91 12.32 -3.87
N ARG A 215 -14.22 13.12 -3.05
CA ARG A 215 -13.05 13.92 -3.50
C ARG A 215 -11.98 13.05 -4.16
N MET A 216 -11.71 11.87 -3.58
CA MET A 216 -10.77 10.90 -4.15
C MET A 216 -11.22 10.38 -5.52
N GLN A 217 -12.51 10.13 -5.72
CA GLN A 217 -13.04 9.70 -7.02
C GLN A 217 -12.92 10.82 -8.07
N VAL A 218 -13.21 12.07 -7.71
CA VAL A 218 -13.01 13.23 -8.60
C VAL A 218 -11.55 13.40 -8.97
N PHE A 219 -10.65 13.23 -8.00
CA PHE A 219 -9.22 13.28 -8.22
C PHE A 219 -8.74 12.20 -9.21
N LEU A 220 -9.21 10.95 -9.05
CA LEU A 220 -8.91 9.87 -10.00
C LEU A 220 -9.48 10.14 -11.40
N MET A 221 -10.69 10.68 -11.49
CA MET A 221 -11.25 11.12 -12.77
C MET A 221 -10.38 12.21 -13.41
N TRP A 222 -9.88 13.17 -12.64
CA TRP A 222 -8.94 14.17 -13.14
C TRP A 222 -7.65 13.56 -13.67
N CYS A 223 -7.05 12.61 -12.95
CA CYS A 223 -5.85 11.92 -13.43
C CYS A 223 -6.09 11.25 -14.78
N ILE A 224 -7.22 10.54 -14.92
CA ILE A 224 -7.56 9.83 -16.16
C ILE A 224 -7.86 10.81 -17.30
N LEU A 225 -8.70 11.82 -17.06
CA LEU A 225 -9.07 12.82 -18.07
C LEU A 225 -7.89 13.69 -18.52
N SER A 226 -6.95 13.96 -17.61
CA SER A 226 -5.77 14.79 -17.88
C SER A 226 -4.54 13.97 -18.27
N LYS A 227 -4.67 12.64 -18.44
CA LYS A 227 -3.58 11.71 -18.78
C LYS A 227 -2.39 11.79 -17.82
N ILE A 228 -2.66 12.00 -16.54
CA ILE A 228 -1.64 12.01 -15.49
C ILE A 228 -1.42 10.56 -15.05
N GLU A 229 -0.18 10.08 -15.22
CA GLU A 229 0.22 8.78 -14.69
C GLU A 229 0.00 8.74 -13.18
N PHE A 230 -0.73 7.72 -12.74
CA PHE A 230 -1.07 7.52 -11.35
C PHE A 230 -0.77 6.08 -10.94
N CYS A 231 -0.22 5.87 -9.75
CA CYS A 231 0.14 4.55 -9.25
C CYS A 231 -1.10 3.80 -8.74
N PHE A 232 -1.90 3.24 -9.66
CA PHE A 232 -3.08 2.45 -9.36
C PHE A 232 -2.80 1.20 -8.50
N PRO A 233 -1.71 0.42 -8.71
CA PRO A 233 -1.41 -0.72 -7.85
C PRO A 233 -1.26 -0.32 -6.38
N LEU A 234 -0.54 0.77 -6.09
CA LEU A 234 -0.36 1.23 -4.71
C LEU A 234 -1.68 1.71 -4.09
N LEU A 235 -2.52 2.40 -4.87
CA LEU A 235 -3.89 2.76 -4.45
C LEU A 235 -4.71 1.52 -4.10
N MET A 236 -4.63 0.46 -4.90
CA MET A 236 -5.36 -0.77 -4.66
C MET A 236 -4.90 -1.44 -3.37
N LEU A 237 -3.59 -1.56 -3.13
CA LEU A 237 -3.07 -2.10 -1.86
C LEU A 237 -3.56 -1.31 -0.64
N LYS A 238 -3.56 0.02 -0.72
CA LYS A 238 -4.06 0.90 0.35
C LYS A 238 -5.57 0.75 0.54
N THR A 239 -6.30 0.51 -0.54
CA THR A 239 -7.72 0.19 -0.52
C THR A 239 -7.99 -1.16 0.15
N MET A 240 -7.14 -2.18 -0.07
CA MET A 240 -7.23 -3.46 0.65
C MET A 240 -7.07 -3.28 2.16
N VAL A 241 -6.09 -2.48 2.60
CA VAL A 241 -5.93 -2.16 4.03
C VAL A 241 -7.12 -1.40 4.58
N ARG A 242 -7.64 -0.41 3.85
CA ARG A 242 -8.82 0.35 4.29
C ARG A 242 -10.05 -0.55 4.44
N ALA A 243 -10.23 -1.51 3.54
CA ALA A 243 -11.30 -2.50 3.60
C ALA A 243 -11.17 -3.43 4.79
N PHE A 244 -9.95 -3.73 5.23
CA PHE A 244 -9.69 -4.47 6.46
C PHE A 244 -10.13 -3.66 7.71
N SER A 245 -9.69 -2.41 7.83
CA SER A 245 -9.86 -1.61 9.06
C SER A 245 -11.29 -1.14 9.34
N GLN A 246 -12.18 -1.12 8.34
CA GLN A 246 -13.54 -0.57 8.49
C GLN A 246 -14.57 -1.67 8.77
N LYS A 247 -15.45 -1.49 9.76
CA LYS A 247 -16.46 -2.51 10.14
C LYS A 247 -17.55 -2.71 9.08
N LYS A 248 -17.97 -1.64 8.39
CA LYS A 248 -19.05 -1.66 7.38
C LYS A 248 -18.53 -1.71 5.93
N SER A 249 -17.27 -2.08 5.72
CA SER A 249 -16.70 -2.14 4.37
C SER A 249 -16.96 -3.48 3.68
N VAL A 250 -17.03 -3.39 2.36
CA VAL A 250 -16.93 -4.51 1.42
C VAL A 250 -15.47 -4.95 1.26
N LEU A 251 -15.27 -6.20 0.84
CA LEU A 251 -13.97 -6.74 0.45
C LEU A 251 -13.76 -6.50 -1.05
N PRO A 252 -12.85 -5.59 -1.45
CA PRO A 252 -12.66 -5.23 -2.85
C PRO A 252 -11.88 -6.31 -3.62
N PHE A 253 -11.83 -6.13 -4.95
CA PHE A 253 -10.86 -6.79 -5.84
C PHE A 253 -10.98 -8.33 -5.93
N GLY A 254 -12.19 -8.88 -5.86
CA GLY A 254 -12.41 -10.34 -5.93
C GLY A 254 -11.72 -11.00 -7.14
N SER A 255 -11.97 -10.50 -8.36
CA SER A 255 -11.39 -11.10 -9.59
C SER A 255 -9.89 -10.85 -9.71
N ILE A 256 -9.42 -9.71 -9.22
CA ILE A 256 -7.99 -9.36 -9.18
C ILE A 256 -7.24 -10.26 -8.20
N LEU A 257 -7.83 -10.59 -7.05
CA LEU A 257 -7.24 -11.52 -6.10
C LEU A 257 -7.13 -12.93 -6.67
N THR A 258 -8.03 -13.35 -7.58
CA THR A 258 -7.83 -14.61 -8.32
C THR A 258 -6.53 -14.61 -9.11
N LYS A 259 -6.19 -13.52 -9.81
CA LYS A 259 -4.91 -13.40 -10.51
C LYS A 259 -3.72 -13.44 -9.55
N VAL A 260 -3.86 -12.82 -8.38
CA VAL A 260 -2.85 -12.91 -7.31
C VAL A 260 -2.69 -14.37 -6.84
N PHE A 261 -3.79 -15.09 -6.63
CA PHE A 261 -3.74 -16.49 -6.22
C PHE A 261 -3.04 -17.38 -7.26
N LEU A 262 -3.36 -17.18 -8.54
CA LEU A 262 -2.70 -17.88 -9.66
C LEU A 262 -1.20 -17.57 -9.72
N HIS A 263 -0.81 -16.30 -9.57
CA HIS A 263 0.59 -15.90 -9.53
C HIS A 263 1.37 -16.61 -8.41
N HIS A 264 0.75 -16.77 -7.24
CA HIS A 264 1.32 -17.47 -6.08
C HIS A 264 1.08 -18.99 -6.11
N GLN A 265 0.65 -19.56 -7.24
CA GLN A 265 0.45 -21.01 -7.42
C GLN A 265 -0.55 -21.64 -6.44
N ILE A 266 -1.52 -20.85 -5.96
CA ILE A 266 -2.57 -21.33 -5.08
C ILE A 266 -3.56 -22.14 -5.90
N ARG A 267 -3.75 -23.40 -5.51
CA ARG A 267 -4.69 -24.32 -6.15
C ARG A 267 -6.13 -23.85 -5.99
N LEU A 268 -6.79 -23.58 -7.11
CA LEU A 268 -8.20 -23.16 -7.18
C LEU A 268 -9.14 -24.34 -7.43
N GLU A 269 -8.62 -25.53 -7.72
CA GLU A 269 -9.41 -26.73 -7.98
C GLU A 269 -10.24 -27.10 -6.74
N GLY A 270 -11.52 -27.41 -6.97
CA GLY A 270 -12.48 -27.74 -5.90
C GLY A 270 -13.07 -26.54 -5.17
N GLU A 271 -12.63 -25.31 -5.47
CA GLU A 271 -13.24 -24.10 -4.92
C GLU A 271 -14.44 -23.64 -5.76
N ILE A 272 -15.43 -23.02 -5.10
CA ILE A 272 -16.63 -22.50 -5.76
C ILE A 272 -16.29 -21.16 -6.42
N ALA A 273 -16.28 -21.15 -7.74
CA ALA A 273 -16.07 -19.96 -8.55
C ALA A 273 -17.35 -19.12 -8.67
N THR A 274 -17.29 -17.85 -8.33
CA THR A 274 -18.31 -16.85 -8.64
C THR A 274 -17.91 -16.12 -9.92
N LYS A 275 -18.71 -16.28 -10.98
CA LYS A 275 -18.50 -15.57 -12.24
C LYS A 275 -19.12 -14.20 -12.20
N LEU A 276 -18.50 -13.23 -12.88
CA LEU A 276 -19.18 -11.98 -13.21
C LEU A 276 -20.46 -12.28 -14.01
N LYS A 277 -21.54 -11.62 -13.66
CA LYS A 277 -22.80 -11.77 -14.36
C LYS A 277 -22.76 -10.90 -15.63
N LYS A 278 -23.67 -11.15 -16.57
CA LYS A 278 -23.85 -10.30 -17.76
C LYS A 278 -24.14 -8.83 -17.41
N GLU A 279 -24.69 -8.63 -16.22
CA GLU A 279 -25.00 -7.33 -15.65
C GLU A 279 -23.80 -6.53 -15.13
N ASP A 280 -22.66 -7.20 -14.94
CA ASP A 280 -21.39 -6.59 -14.51
C ASP A 280 -20.55 -6.11 -15.70
N THR A 281 -21.00 -6.40 -16.93
CA THR A 281 -20.38 -5.94 -18.17
C THR A 281 -21.06 -4.70 -18.71
N TYR A 282 -20.32 -3.62 -18.91
CA TYR A 282 -20.83 -2.42 -19.58
C TYR A 282 -20.99 -2.70 -21.08
N ASN A 283 -22.24 -2.96 -21.46
CA ASN A 283 -22.69 -3.14 -22.84
C ASN A 283 -24.02 -2.40 -23.03
N LYS A 284 -24.57 -2.44 -24.25
CA LYS A 284 -25.85 -1.80 -24.59
C LYS A 284 -26.99 -2.16 -23.62
N SER A 285 -27.07 -3.41 -23.19
CA SER A 285 -28.14 -3.87 -22.28
C SER A 285 -28.00 -3.30 -20.87
N THR A 286 -26.77 -3.24 -20.36
CA THR A 286 -26.45 -2.66 -19.04
C THR A 286 -26.73 -1.16 -19.05
N LEU A 287 -26.37 -0.45 -20.12
CA LEU A 287 -26.71 0.98 -20.27
C LEU A 287 -28.22 1.22 -20.29
N ASN A 288 -28.98 0.43 -21.05
CA ASN A 288 -30.45 0.50 -21.05
C ASN A 288 -31.05 0.26 -19.67
N ARG A 289 -30.43 -0.62 -18.86
CA ARG A 289 -30.86 -0.86 -17.49
C ARG A 289 -30.54 0.30 -16.56
N MET A 290 -29.37 0.93 -16.76
CA MET A 290 -28.95 2.15 -16.06
C MET A 290 -29.77 3.40 -16.46
N GLY A 291 -30.69 3.27 -17.42
CA GLY A 291 -31.56 4.37 -17.87
C GLY A 291 -31.03 5.14 -19.07
N TRP A 292 -29.92 4.72 -19.68
CA TRP A 292 -29.39 5.33 -20.89
C TRP A 292 -30.01 4.70 -22.13
N LYS A 293 -30.51 5.52 -23.05
CA LYS A 293 -31.05 5.07 -24.34
C LYS A 293 -30.42 5.85 -25.48
N LYS A 294 -30.12 5.18 -26.58
CA LYS A 294 -29.62 5.84 -27.79
C LYS A 294 -30.79 6.40 -28.61
N GLN A 295 -30.84 7.71 -28.79
CA GLN A 295 -31.83 8.44 -29.60
C GLN A 295 -31.06 9.28 -30.63
N GLU A 296 -31.38 9.15 -31.92
CA GLU A 296 -30.73 9.91 -33.01
C GLU A 296 -29.19 9.88 -33.00
N GLY A 297 -28.60 8.76 -32.56
CA GLY A 297 -27.15 8.60 -32.45
C GLY A 297 -26.54 9.05 -31.12
N ILE A 298 -27.31 9.72 -30.27
CA ILE A 298 -26.85 10.28 -28.98
C ILE A 298 -27.40 9.46 -27.82
N TRP A 299 -26.58 9.20 -26.81
CA TRP A 299 -27.01 8.55 -25.57
C TRP A 299 -27.66 9.56 -24.62
N THR A 300 -28.96 9.42 -24.39
CA THR A 300 -29.76 10.28 -23.51
C THR A 300 -30.22 9.52 -22.28
N TYR A 301 -30.16 10.18 -21.12
CA TYR A 301 -30.65 9.60 -19.87
C TYR A 301 -32.18 9.71 -19.81
N CYS A 302 -32.85 8.56 -19.77
CA CYS A 302 -34.29 8.43 -19.63
C CYS A 302 -34.60 7.67 -18.32
N PRO A 303 -34.81 8.37 -17.19
CA PRO A 303 -35.17 7.73 -15.94
C PRO A 303 -36.49 6.97 -16.12
N LYS A 304 -36.55 5.71 -15.68
CA LYS A 304 -37.77 4.90 -15.77
C LYS A 304 -38.80 5.44 -14.76
N VAL A 305 -39.90 6.00 -15.25
CA VAL A 305 -40.93 6.69 -14.45
C VAL A 305 -41.81 5.73 -13.63
N ASP A 306 -41.92 4.45 -14.00
CA ASP A 306 -42.93 3.54 -13.43
C ASP A 306 -42.40 2.35 -12.59
N GLN A 307 -41.20 2.46 -12.03
CA GLN A 307 -40.76 1.53 -10.97
C GLN A 307 -40.23 2.36 -9.81
N GLY A 308 -40.95 2.35 -8.68
CA GLY A 308 -40.52 2.95 -7.41
C GLY A 308 -39.10 2.53 -7.01
N PRO A 309 -38.50 3.17 -6.00
CA PRO A 309 -37.05 3.41 -5.88
C PRO A 309 -36.20 2.13 -6.04
N ARG A 310 -35.85 1.79 -7.29
CA ARG A 310 -34.94 0.69 -7.66
C ARG A 310 -33.49 1.13 -7.78
N ILE A 311 -33.17 2.38 -7.44
CA ILE A 311 -31.79 2.78 -7.17
C ILE A 311 -31.19 1.89 -6.06
N ALA A 312 -32.04 1.31 -5.19
CA ALA A 312 -31.67 0.30 -4.20
C ALA A 312 -31.34 -1.11 -4.76
N ILE A 313 -31.66 -1.44 -6.02
CA ILE A 313 -31.38 -2.79 -6.57
C ILE A 313 -29.89 -2.93 -6.97
N GLU A 314 -29.19 -1.85 -7.31
CA GLU A 314 -27.71 -1.89 -7.36
C GLU A 314 -27.09 -1.92 -5.95
N GLU A 315 -27.85 -1.58 -4.89
CA GLU A 315 -27.36 -1.47 -3.52
C GLU A 315 -27.46 -2.78 -2.70
N GLN A 316 -28.20 -3.79 -3.18
CA GLN A 316 -28.35 -5.07 -2.48
C GLN A 316 -28.14 -6.26 -3.43
N GLU A 317 -26.92 -6.42 -3.94
CA GLU A 317 -26.45 -7.73 -4.38
C GLU A 317 -26.07 -8.57 -3.14
N GLU A 318 -27.09 -9.16 -2.53
CA GLU A 318 -26.94 -10.18 -1.50
C GLU A 318 -26.19 -11.40 -2.07
N ASN A 319 -25.07 -11.76 -1.44
CA ASN A 319 -24.60 -13.13 -1.54
C ASN A 319 -25.52 -13.96 -0.65
N LEU A 320 -26.25 -14.90 -1.25
CA LEU A 320 -26.99 -15.89 -0.49
C LEU A 320 -26.05 -16.57 0.52
N PRO A 321 -26.49 -16.83 1.76
CA PRO A 321 -25.78 -17.69 2.69
C PRO A 321 -25.50 -19.04 2.01
N TRP A 322 -24.25 -19.47 1.98
CA TRP A 322 -23.80 -20.67 1.27
C TRP A 322 -24.11 -21.98 2.04
N GLU A 323 -25.08 -21.96 2.95
CA GLU A 323 -25.55 -23.12 3.69
C GLU A 323 -27.07 -23.22 3.55
N ALA A 324 -27.54 -24.05 2.62
CA ALA A 324 -28.70 -24.95 2.77
C ALA A 324 -29.26 -25.36 1.39
N HIS A 325 -28.84 -26.53 0.91
CA HIS A 325 -29.74 -27.39 0.16
C HIS A 325 -29.78 -28.76 0.81
N GLY A 326 -30.96 -29.14 1.27
CA GLY A 326 -31.29 -30.44 1.88
C GLY A 326 -32.75 -30.48 2.35
N GLU A 327 -33.66 -30.60 1.37
CA GLU A 327 -35.07 -31.10 1.42
C GLU A 327 -36.15 -30.51 2.37
N PRO A 328 -37.46 -30.65 2.04
CA PRO A 328 -38.54 -29.78 2.53
C PRO A 328 -39.49 -30.46 3.55
N VAL A 329 -39.83 -29.78 4.66
CA VAL A 329 -40.96 -30.15 5.55
C VAL A 329 -41.56 -28.87 6.19
N PRO A 330 -42.89 -28.78 6.45
CA PRO A 330 -43.64 -27.53 6.33
C PRO A 330 -43.85 -26.74 7.64
N ALA A 331 -44.46 -25.57 7.44
CA ALA A 331 -44.80 -24.52 8.40
C ALA A 331 -45.38 -25.00 9.74
N GLN A 332 -44.93 -24.34 10.82
CA GLN A 332 -45.77 -24.07 11.98
C GLN A 332 -45.33 -22.79 12.72
N SER A 333 -46.33 -22.01 13.08
CA SER A 333 -46.28 -20.75 13.81
C SER A 333 -46.45 -20.96 15.33
N GLN A 334 -45.93 -19.98 16.09
CA GLN A 334 -46.28 -19.55 17.46
C GLN A 334 -45.45 -20.00 18.68
N ALA A 335 -45.00 -18.95 19.36
CA ALA A 335 -45.10 -18.65 20.80
C ALA A 335 -43.90 -18.89 21.74
N GLN A 336 -43.44 -17.74 22.27
CA GLN A 336 -42.98 -17.43 23.64
C GLN A 336 -41.92 -18.32 24.31
N GLY A 337 -40.77 -17.69 24.59
CA GLY A 337 -39.82 -18.12 25.62
C GLY A 337 -39.12 -16.90 26.20
N THR A 338 -39.55 -16.50 27.40
CA THR A 338 -38.93 -15.50 28.28
C THR A 338 -37.46 -15.82 28.59
N SER A 339 -36.54 -14.87 28.39
CA SER A 339 -35.17 -14.91 28.94
C SER A 339 -34.92 -13.70 29.84
N SER A 340 -34.43 -13.95 31.05
CA SER A 340 -34.35 -13.00 32.16
C SER A 340 -33.34 -11.87 31.94
N SER A 341 -33.66 -10.69 32.48
CA SER A 341 -32.83 -9.46 32.52
C SER A 341 -31.38 -9.69 32.95
N THR A 342 -31.12 -10.77 33.70
CA THR A 342 -29.82 -11.09 34.32
C THR A 342 -28.70 -11.42 33.32
N ASP A 343 -29.03 -11.96 32.15
CA ASP A 343 -28.00 -12.31 31.14
C ASP A 343 -27.50 -11.07 30.39
N PHE A 344 -28.37 -10.08 30.18
CA PHE A 344 -27.98 -8.81 29.57
C PHE A 344 -27.07 -7.98 30.49
N ASP A 345 -27.37 -7.94 31.79
CA ASP A 345 -26.54 -7.21 32.76
C ASP A 345 -25.13 -7.80 32.85
N ARG A 346 -24.98 -9.12 32.80
CA ARG A 346 -23.67 -9.81 32.76
C ARG A 346 -22.86 -9.46 31.52
N VAL A 347 -23.53 -9.36 30.36
CA VAL A 347 -22.86 -8.98 29.10
C VAL A 347 -22.40 -7.51 29.16
N ILE A 348 -23.20 -6.61 29.75
CA ILE A 348 -22.84 -5.20 29.91
C ILE A 348 -21.64 -5.06 30.86
N GLU A 349 -21.62 -5.78 31.98
CA GLU A 349 -20.52 -5.77 32.94
C GLU A 349 -19.21 -6.32 32.34
N PHE A 350 -19.31 -7.40 31.56
CA PHE A 350 -18.17 -7.93 30.81
C PHE A 350 -17.63 -6.92 29.77
N MET A 351 -18.52 -6.23 29.05
CA MET A 351 -18.10 -5.21 28.08
C MET A 351 -17.44 -4.01 28.77
N ARG A 352 -17.94 -3.61 29.95
CA ARG A 352 -17.38 -2.52 30.74
C ARG A 352 -15.97 -2.85 31.24
N THR A 353 -15.78 -4.02 31.83
CA THR A 353 -14.46 -4.49 32.30
C THR A 353 -13.45 -4.63 31.16
N LYS A 354 -13.89 -5.06 29.97
CA LYS A 354 -13.02 -5.07 28.77
C LYS A 354 -12.64 -3.66 28.32
N PHE A 355 -13.56 -2.70 28.40
CA PHE A 355 -13.28 -1.32 28.07
C PHE A 355 -12.30 -0.69 29.05
N ASP A 356 -12.49 -0.90 30.35
CA ASP A 356 -11.59 -0.40 31.40
C ASP A 356 -10.17 -0.99 31.24
N SER A 357 -10.07 -2.28 30.94
CA SER A 357 -8.78 -2.94 30.67
C SER A 357 -8.08 -2.38 29.43
N MET A 358 -8.83 -2.04 28.37
CA MET A 358 -8.26 -1.38 27.18
C MET A 358 -7.79 0.04 27.48
N GLN A 359 -8.53 0.77 28.31
CA GLN A 359 -8.17 2.13 28.71
C GLN A 359 -6.86 2.15 29.49
N VAL A 360 -6.69 1.24 30.46
CA VAL A 360 -5.44 1.12 31.23
C VAL A 360 -4.25 0.75 30.33
N LEU A 361 -4.44 -0.20 29.41
CA LEU A 361 -3.39 -0.59 28.46
C LEU A 361 -2.97 0.57 27.54
N LEU A 362 -3.93 1.38 27.09
CA LEU A 362 -3.66 2.56 26.26
C LEU A 362 -2.88 3.62 27.03
N GLU A 363 -3.25 3.87 28.30
CA GLU A 363 -2.54 4.82 29.16
C GLU A 363 -1.09 4.39 29.40
N GLU A 364 -0.87 3.10 29.70
CA GLU A 364 0.48 2.55 29.87
C GLU A 364 1.34 2.69 28.61
N LYS A 365 0.76 2.43 27.43
CA LYS A 365 1.46 2.63 26.16
C LYS A 365 1.74 4.10 25.87
N PHE A 366 0.85 5.01 26.26
CA PHE A 366 1.05 6.45 26.09
C PHE A 366 2.21 6.95 26.96
N GLU A 367 2.28 6.51 28.22
CA GLU A 367 3.41 6.80 29.11
C GLU A 367 4.73 6.20 28.59
N GLN A 368 4.69 4.99 28.04
CA GLN A 368 5.86 4.39 27.39
C GLN A 368 6.34 5.23 26.20
N VAL A 369 5.44 5.76 25.38
CA VAL A 369 5.79 6.63 24.25
C VAL A 369 6.36 7.97 24.73
N ASN A 370 5.74 8.60 25.73
CA ASN A 370 6.21 9.87 26.29
C ASN A 370 7.62 9.73 26.88
N SER A 371 7.88 8.66 27.64
CA SER A 371 9.23 8.41 28.17
C SER A 371 10.27 8.24 27.06
N ARG A 372 9.97 7.48 26.00
CA ARG A 372 10.86 7.37 24.83
C ARG A 372 11.08 8.71 24.13
N LEU A 373 10.04 9.54 24.00
CA LEU A 373 10.14 10.86 23.39
C LEU A 373 11.05 11.78 24.20
N THR A 374 10.91 11.79 25.53
CA THR A 374 11.79 12.61 26.40
C THR A 374 13.25 12.17 26.37
N ASN A 375 13.52 10.87 26.21
CA ASN A 375 14.89 10.38 26.04
C ASN A 375 15.45 10.79 24.68
N LEU A 376 14.66 10.69 23.61
CA LEU A 376 15.08 11.12 22.28
C LEU A 376 15.37 12.62 22.21
N GLU A 377 14.59 13.44 22.93
CA GLU A 377 14.83 14.88 23.03
C GLU A 377 16.18 15.18 23.73
N LYS A 378 16.52 14.43 24.79
CA LYS A 378 17.83 14.55 25.44
C LYS A 378 18.98 14.11 24.54
N ASP A 379 18.80 13.02 23.81
CA ASP A 379 19.80 12.52 22.86
C ASP A 379 20.04 13.56 21.76
N HIS A 380 18.98 14.17 21.23
CA HIS A 380 19.08 15.22 20.22
C HIS A 380 19.86 16.45 20.72
N VAL A 381 19.60 16.91 21.95
CA VAL A 381 20.36 18.02 22.57
C VAL A 381 21.84 17.66 22.73
N THR A 382 22.14 16.42 23.16
CA THR A 382 23.52 15.95 23.34
C THR A 382 24.26 15.91 22.00
N ILE A 383 23.64 15.30 20.98
CA ILE A 383 24.20 15.25 19.61
C ILE A 383 24.48 16.65 19.08
N HIS A 384 23.54 17.59 19.24
CA HIS A 384 23.72 18.96 18.79
C HIS A 384 24.95 19.61 19.45
N SER A 385 25.11 19.44 20.76
CA SER A 385 26.26 20.00 21.49
C SER A 385 27.59 19.38 21.07
N ASP A 386 27.62 18.09 20.73
CA ASP A 386 28.83 17.41 20.24
C ASP A 386 29.23 17.94 18.86
N PHE A 387 28.27 18.18 17.98
CA PHE A 387 28.52 18.78 16.66
C PHE A 387 29.06 20.20 16.75
N ASP A 388 28.47 21.05 17.60
CA ASP A 388 28.94 22.42 17.81
C ASP A 388 30.41 22.43 18.29
N ASN A 389 30.77 21.53 19.21
CA ASN A 389 32.14 21.39 19.72
C ASN A 389 33.14 20.91 18.66
N ILE A 390 32.71 19.99 17.77
CA ILE A 390 33.54 19.49 16.67
C ILE A 390 33.81 20.61 15.65
N ASP A 391 32.80 21.39 15.29
CA ASP A 391 32.94 22.50 14.35
C ASP A 391 33.90 23.58 14.87
N ASP A 392 33.81 23.93 16.15
CA ASP A 392 34.73 24.87 16.80
C ASP A 392 36.18 24.35 16.80
N THR A 393 36.37 23.06 17.05
CA THR A 393 37.69 22.41 17.05
C THR A 393 38.30 22.42 15.64
N ILE A 394 37.53 22.02 14.63
CA ILE A 394 37.95 22.02 13.23
C ILE A 394 38.28 23.45 12.77
N TYR A 395 37.45 24.42 13.12
CA TYR A 395 37.68 25.82 12.78
C TYR A 395 38.98 26.36 13.41
N TYR A 396 39.25 26.02 14.67
CA TYR A 396 40.49 26.39 15.35
C TYR A 396 41.72 25.78 14.66
N ASP A 397 41.69 24.48 14.39
CA ASP A 397 42.80 23.77 13.77
C ASP A 397 43.11 24.28 12.36
N LEU A 398 42.07 24.51 11.55
CA LEU A 398 42.22 25.12 10.22
C LEU A 398 42.87 26.51 10.29
N LYS A 399 42.48 27.32 11.28
CA LYS A 399 43.09 28.64 11.51
C LYS A 399 44.56 28.54 11.91
N VAL A 400 44.93 27.55 12.72
CA VAL A 400 46.32 27.29 13.12
C VAL A 400 47.14 26.82 11.92
N ILE A 401 46.65 25.86 11.14
CA ILE A 401 47.30 25.33 9.94
C ILE A 401 47.53 26.46 8.93
N ARG A 402 46.50 27.28 8.66
CA ARG A 402 46.61 28.43 7.75
C ARG A 402 47.70 29.42 8.20
N ARG A 403 47.81 29.68 9.51
CA ARG A 403 48.88 30.54 10.07
C ARG A 403 50.27 29.93 9.97
N ARG A 404 50.40 28.60 10.03
CA ARG A 404 51.67 27.89 9.83
C ARG A 404 52.08 27.89 8.36
N LEU A 405 51.13 27.64 7.45
CA LEU A 405 51.34 27.68 6.01
C LEU A 405 51.84 29.05 5.55
N LYS A 406 51.15 30.13 5.96
CA LYS A 406 51.60 31.52 5.72
C LYS A 406 52.98 31.85 6.28
N ARG A 407 53.44 31.15 7.33
CA ARG A 407 54.80 31.33 7.87
C ARG A 407 55.83 30.58 7.03
N MET A 408 55.49 29.40 6.53
CA MET A 408 56.35 28.63 5.63
C MET A 408 56.49 29.33 4.27
N GLU A 409 55.40 29.84 3.69
CA GLU A 409 55.43 30.63 2.46
C GLU A 409 56.38 31.82 2.55
N ARG A 410 56.31 32.60 3.65
CA ARG A 410 57.25 33.71 3.88
C ARG A 410 58.70 33.24 4.00
N LYS A 411 58.95 32.18 4.77
CA LYS A 411 60.31 31.61 4.90
C LYS A 411 60.86 31.09 3.57
N LEU A 412 60.00 30.54 2.71
CA LEU A 412 60.36 30.04 1.38
C LEU A 412 60.67 31.19 0.41
N ALA A 413 59.87 32.27 0.47
CA ALA A 413 60.16 33.50 -0.27
C ALA A 413 61.50 34.14 0.17
N ASP A 414 61.78 34.15 1.47
CA ASP A 414 63.02 34.68 2.04
C ASP A 414 64.25 33.80 1.70
N SER A 415 64.07 32.48 1.52
CA SER A 415 65.18 31.53 1.31
C SER A 415 65.73 31.50 -0.13
N LYS A 416 65.17 32.31 -1.06
CA LYS A 416 65.59 32.43 -2.48
C LYS A 416 65.91 31.09 -3.17
N THR A 417 65.19 30.02 -2.80
CA THR A 417 65.49 28.65 -3.24
C THR A 417 64.62 28.20 -4.42
N ILE A 418 63.74 29.08 -4.91
CA ILE A 418 62.95 28.88 -6.13
C ILE A 418 63.14 30.15 -6.95
N ASP A 419 64.10 30.11 -7.87
CA ASP A 419 64.15 31.01 -9.02
C ASP A 419 63.34 30.32 -10.13
N GLY A 420 62.25 30.96 -10.55
CA GLY A 420 61.44 30.54 -11.70
C GLY A 420 60.34 29.49 -11.45
N CYS A 421 59.12 29.95 -11.14
CA CYS A 421 57.92 29.32 -11.69
C CYS A 421 56.94 30.45 -12.03
N GLU A 422 56.70 30.62 -13.33
CA GLU A 422 55.92 31.71 -13.93
C GLU A 422 54.52 31.83 -13.33
N GLU A 423 54.20 33.02 -12.81
CA GLU A 423 52.83 33.47 -12.65
C GLU A 423 52.23 33.71 -14.03
N THR A 424 51.40 32.79 -14.53
CA THR A 424 50.47 33.14 -15.61
C THR A 424 49.40 34.05 -15.03
N SER A 425 49.64 35.35 -15.19
CA SER A 425 48.67 36.42 -15.00
C SER A 425 47.45 36.18 -15.89
N GLY A 426 46.29 35.99 -15.27
CA GLY A 426 44.98 36.00 -15.90
C GLY A 426 44.04 36.90 -15.09
N ASP A 427 44.11 38.18 -15.42
CA ASP A 427 43.16 39.28 -15.14
C ASP A 427 42.71 39.58 -13.70
N LYS A 428 43.11 40.78 -13.26
CA LYS A 428 42.47 41.54 -12.19
C LYS A 428 41.28 42.29 -12.79
N SER A 429 40.14 42.29 -12.11
CA SER A 429 39.44 43.55 -11.89
C SER A 429 38.71 43.52 -10.54
N ASP A 430 39.16 44.42 -9.68
CA ASP A 430 38.75 44.63 -8.29
C ASP A 430 37.38 45.35 -8.18
N SER A 431 36.57 44.84 -7.24
CA SER A 431 35.71 45.49 -6.21
C SER A 431 34.99 46.84 -6.44
N ASP A 432 33.69 46.84 -6.06
CA ASP A 432 32.94 47.76 -5.16
C ASP A 432 33.11 49.30 -5.29
N ALA A 433 32.12 50.21 -5.23
CA ALA A 433 30.67 50.21 -4.95
C ALA A 433 30.07 51.60 -5.40
N PRO A 434 29.10 52.27 -4.72
CA PRO A 434 27.78 52.66 -5.27
C PRO A 434 27.57 54.18 -5.53
N SER A 435 26.52 54.57 -6.28
CA SER A 435 25.47 55.54 -5.86
C SER A 435 24.61 56.10 -7.02
N ALA A 436 23.32 56.31 -6.68
CA ALA A 436 22.43 57.42 -7.01
C ALA A 436 22.08 57.79 -8.48
N ALA A 437 20.83 57.43 -8.80
CA ALA A 437 19.72 58.29 -9.26
C ALA A 437 19.84 59.17 -10.51
N SER A 438 18.93 58.92 -11.45
CA SER A 438 18.00 59.91 -12.01
C SER A 438 16.67 59.25 -12.32
#